data_AF-A0AA88XE84-F1
#
_entry.id   AF-A0AA88XE84-F1
#
_cell.length_a   1.000
_cell.length_b   1.000
_cell.length_c   1.000
_cell.angle_alpha   90.00
_cell.angle_beta   90.00
_cell.angle_gamma   90.00
#
_symmetry.space_group_name_H-M   'P 1'
#
loop_
_entity.id
_entity.type
_entity.pdbx_description
1 polymer ?
#
loop_
_entity_poly.entity_id
_entity_poly.type
_entity_poly.pdbx_seq_one_letter_code
_entity_poly.pdbx_strand_id
1 'polypeptide(L)' 'MCHVIKTLICSFGANPTVYELDELPNGQQMESELRTMGRKPNVPAVFIGQELIGGPDEIMSLQIQGKLAPLLKNANAIWL' A
#
# COMPACT_ATOMS: atom_id res chain seq x y z
N MET A 1 -1.50 11.90 -2.73
CA MET A 1 -0.53 10.88 -2.27
C MET A 1 -0.87 9.47 -2.75
N CYS A 2 -2.14 9.02 -2.73
CA CYS A 2 -2.54 7.70 -3.24
C CYS A 2 -2.06 7.42 -4.67
N HIS A 3 -2.21 8.40 -5.57
CA HIS A 3 -1.74 8.28 -6.96
C HIS A 3 -0.23 8.01 -7.06
N VAL A 4 0.59 8.67 -6.23
CA VAL A 4 2.05 8.50 -6.24
C VAL A 4 2.42 7.07 -5.84
N ILE A 5 1.80 6.55 -4.78
CA ILE A 5 2.05 5.19 -4.30
C ILE A 5 1.57 4.14 -5.30
N LYS A 6 0.40 4.34 -5.91
CA LYS A 6 -0.11 3.51 -7.00
C LYS A 6 0.88 3.46 -8.16
N THR A 7 1.32 4.62 -8.66
CA THR A 7 2.27 4.71 -9.77
C THR A 7 3.62 4.09 -9.43
N LEU A 8 4.13 4.29 -8.21
CA LEU A 8 5.36 3.67 -7.75
C LEU A 8 5.27 2.14 -7.78
N ILE A 9 4.22 1.55 -7.19
CA ILE A 9 4.04 0.10 -7.17
C ILE A 9 3.88 -0.44 -8.61
N CYS A 10 3.09 0.22 -9.46
CA CYS A 10 2.96 -0.15 -10.87
C CYS A 10 4.27 -0.06 -11.65
N SER A 11 5.19 0.87 -11.29
CA SER A 11 6.49 1.02 -11.96
C SER A 11 7.40 -0.20 -11.80
N PHE A 12 7.15 -1.06 -10.80
CA PHE A 12 7.84 -2.34 -10.64
C PHE A 12 7.28 -3.46 -11.54
N GLY A 13 6.20 -3.20 -12.29
CA GLY A 13 5.46 -4.21 -13.04
C GLY A 13 4.42 -4.97 -12.21
N ALA A 14 4.15 -4.54 -10.97
CA ALA A 14 3.08 -5.10 -10.16
C ALA A 14 1.71 -4.57 -10.59
N ASN A 15 0.66 -5.35 -10.34
CA ASN A 15 -0.74 -4.95 -10.55
C ASN A 15 -1.49 -4.86 -9.21
N PRO A 16 -1.41 -3.73 -8.49
CA PRO A 16 -2.04 -3.59 -7.18
C PRO A 16 -3.57 -3.51 -7.31
N THR A 17 -4.28 -4.20 -6.41
CA THR A 17 -5.71 -3.95 -6.19
C THR A 17 -5.86 -2.67 -5.38
N VAL A 18 -6.68 -1.73 -5.85
CA VAL A 18 -6.93 -0.44 -5.20
C VAL A 18 -8.38 -0.40 -4.72
N TYR A 19 -8.56 -0.08 -3.43
CA TYR A 19 -9.86 0.14 -2.81
C TYR A 19 -10.01 1.64 -2.54
N GLU A 20 -10.82 2.31 -3.35
CA GLU A 20 -11.15 3.74 -3.16
C GLU A 20 -12.23 3.84 -2.07
N LEU A 21 -11.80 4.12 -0.83
CA LEU A 21 -12.70 4.06 0.33
C LEU A 21 -13.84 5.10 0.27
N ASP A 22 -13.64 6.21 -0.43
CA ASP A 22 -14.67 7.23 -0.66
C ASP A 22 -15.79 6.76 -1.61
N GLU A 23 -15.55 5.71 -2.41
CA GLU A 23 -16.53 5.13 -3.33
C GLU A 23 -17.22 3.87 -2.75
N LEU A 24 -16.69 3.29 -1.67
CA LEU A 24 -17.22 2.06 -1.08
C LEU A 24 -18.36 2.35 -0.09
N PRO A 25 -19.48 1.60 -0.13
CA PRO A 25 -20.58 1.75 0.83
C PRO A 25 -20.16 1.61 2.30
N ASN A 26 -19.16 0.77 2.58
CA ASN A 26 -18.60 0.53 3.91
C ASN A 26 -17.24 1.23 4.14
N GLY A 27 -16.85 2.17 3.27
CA GLY A 27 -15.52 2.78 3.30
C GLY A 27 -15.20 3.55 4.58
N GLN A 28 -16.19 4.22 5.18
CA GLN A 28 -16.02 4.90 6.47
C GLN A 28 -15.70 3.90 7.60
N GLN A 29 -16.33 2.72 7.59
CA GLN A 29 -16.03 1.67 8.56
C GLN A 29 -14.59 1.17 8.37
N MET A 30 -14.20 0.88 7.12
CA MET A 30 -12.84 0.44 6.80
C MET A 30 -11.79 1.48 7.21
N GLU A 31 -12.04 2.77 6.97
CA GLU A 31 -11.13 3.85 7.40
C GLU A 31 -11.01 3.90 8.94
N SER A 32 -12.12 3.69 9.66
CA SER A 32 -12.13 3.64 11.13
C SER A 32 -11.29 2.46 11.65
N GLU A 33 -11.40 1.29 11.02
CA GLU A 33 -10.59 0.11 11.37
C GLU A 33 -9.09 0.33 11.04
N LEU A 34 -8.77 1.02 9.95
CA LEU A 34 -7.39 1.43 9.65
C LEU A 34 -6.82 2.40 10.69
N ARG A 35 -7.66 3.27 11.27
CA ARG A 35 -7.25 4.14 12.39
C ARG A 35 -6.94 3.35 13.65
N THR A 36 -7.75 2.34 13.99
CA THR A 36 -7.51 1.53 15.20
C THR A 36 -6.25 0.67 15.08
N MET A 37 -5.84 0.34 13.85
CA MET A 37 -4.54 -0.28 13.56
C MET A 37 -3.34 0.68 13.70
N GLY A 38 -3.56 1.93 14.12
CA GLY A 38 -2.49 2.86 14.53
C GLY A 38 -1.94 3.76 13.42
N ARG A 39 -2.61 3.90 12.28
CA ARG A 39 -2.12 4.74 11.16
C ARG A 39 -2.60 6.19 11.23
N LYS A 40 -1.71 7.13 10.89
CA LYS A 40 -1.98 8.54 10.57
C LYS A 40 -0.94 9.02 9.53
N PRO A 41 -1.31 9.45 8.30
CA PRO A 41 -2.65 9.45 7.71
C PRO A 41 -3.17 8.03 7.38
N ASN A 42 -4.49 7.88 7.25
CA ASN A 42 -5.17 6.57 7.12
C ASN A 42 -5.07 5.99 5.70
N VAL A 43 -4.93 6.86 4.71
CA VAL A 43 -4.84 6.49 3.29
C VAL A 43 -3.66 7.20 2.63
N PRO A 44 -2.96 6.53 1.68
CA PRO A 44 -3.12 5.11 1.35
C PRO A 44 -2.63 4.20 2.48
N ALA A 45 -3.31 3.07 2.69
CA ALA A 45 -2.82 1.95 3.49
C ALA A 45 -2.42 0.82 2.52
N VAL A 46 -1.15 0.43 2.56
CA VAL A 46 -0.56 -0.52 1.61
C VAL A 46 -0.32 -1.85 2.30
N PHE A 47 -0.90 -2.89 1.72
CA PHE A 47 -0.70 -4.27 2.12
C PHE A 47 0.11 -4.99 1.04
N ILE A 48 1.10 -5.79 1.45
CA ILE A 48 1.91 -6.63 0.56
C ILE A 48 2.00 -8.01 1.21
N GLY A 49 1.67 -9.06 0.48
CA GLY A 49 1.74 -10.43 1.02
C GLY A 49 0.83 -10.67 2.23
N GLN A 50 -0.35 -10.05 2.27
CA GLN A 50 -1.30 -10.06 3.40
C GLN A 50 -0.85 -9.30 4.66
N GLU A 51 0.32 -8.65 4.63
CA GLU A 51 0.83 -7.85 5.74
C GLU A 51 0.63 -6.35 5.50
N LEU A 52 0.27 -5.62 6.56
CA LEU A 52 0.17 -4.17 6.53
C LEU A 52 1.57 -3.54 6.57
N ILE A 53 2.05 -3.08 5.41
CA ILE A 53 3.39 -2.49 5.29
C ILE A 53 3.40 -1.05 5.74
N GLY A 54 2.55 -0.21 5.14
CA GLY A 54 2.86 1.21 5.13
C GLY A 54 1.75 2.14 4.68
N GLY A 55 1.90 3.40 5.05
CA GLY A 55 1.42 4.53 4.29
C GLY A 55 2.53 5.06 3.40
N PRO A 56 2.41 6.29 2.89
CA PRO A 56 3.38 6.84 1.96
C PRO A 56 4.81 6.86 2.49
N ASP A 57 5.01 7.23 3.75
CA ASP A 57 6.35 7.41 4.33
C ASP A 57 7.09 6.07 4.47
N GLU A 58 6.41 5.02 4.95
CA GLU A 58 7.02 3.69 5.03
C GLU A 58 7.34 3.12 3.65
N ILE A 59 6.45 3.29 2.67
CA ILE A 59 6.70 2.81 1.30
C ILE A 59 7.87 3.55 0.66
N MET A 60 7.94 4.87 0.83
CA MET A 60 9.07 5.67 0.34
C MET A 60 10.38 5.30 1.04
N SER A 61 10.34 5.06 2.36
CA SER A 61 11.51 4.58 3.11
C SER A 61 12.01 3.23 2.57
N LEU A 62 11.11 2.28 2.32
CA LEU A 62 11.45 0.98 1.71
C LEU A 62 12.01 1.13 0.28
N GLN A 63 11.49 2.07 -0.50
CA GLN A 63 12.00 2.39 -1.83
C GLN A 63 13.44 2.90 -1.76
N ILE A 64 13.72 3.87 -0.89
CA ILE A 64 15.06 4.45 -0.70
C ILE A 64 16.04 3.39 -0.19
N GLN A 65 15.59 2.49 0.69
CA GLN A 65 16.39 1.38 1.21
C GLN A 65 16.57 0.23 0.21
N GLY A 66 15.94 0.25 -0.96
CA GLY A 66 15.96 -0.85 -1.93
C GLY A 66 15.25 -2.12 -1.48
N LYS A 67 14.40 -2.03 -0.45
CA LYS A 67 13.69 -3.18 0.16
C LYS A 67 12.31 -3.44 -0.44
N LEU A 68 11.77 -2.48 -1.19
CA LEU A 68 10.43 -2.61 -1.77
C LEU A 68 10.36 -3.72 -2.83
N ALA A 69 11.34 -3.81 -3.73
CA ALA A 69 11.38 -4.85 -4.75
C ALA A 69 11.46 -6.28 -4.16
N PRO A 70 12.34 -6.59 -3.19
CA PRO A 70 12.33 -7.88 -2.50
C PRO A 70 10.96 -8.24 -1.88
N LEU A 71 10.27 -7.28 -1.24
CA LEU A 71 8.95 -7.52 -0.67
C LEU A 71 7.91 -7.88 -1.75
N LEU A 72 7.92 -7.16 -2.88
CA LEU A 72 7.03 -7.45 -4.00
C LEU A 72 7.31 -8.83 -4.62
N LYS A 73 8.59 -9.23 -4.73
CA LYS A 73 8.97 -10.58 -5.19
C LYS A 73 8.48 -11.66 -4.24
N ASN A 74 8.70 -11.49 -2.93
CA ASN A 74 8.28 -12.45 -1.91
C ASN A 74 6.75 -12.62 -1.88
N ALA A 75 6.00 -11.57 -2.21
CA ALA A 75 4.55 -11.60 -2.34
C ALA A 75 4.04 -12.11 -3.70
N ASN A 76 4.92 -12.58 -4.59
CA ASN A 76 4.62 -12.98 -5.97
C ASN A 76 3.94 -11.87 -6.80
N ALA A 77 4.17 -10.61 -6.46
CA ALA A 77 3.60 -9.46 -7.17
C ALA A 77 4.40 -9.10 -8.44
N ILE A 78 5.68 -9.48 -8.50
CA ILE A 78 6.60 -9.28 -9.63
C ILE A 78 7.50 -10.51 -9.81
N TRP A 79 8.05 -10.70 -11.02
CA TRP A 79 8.79 -11.93 -11.43
C TRP A 79 10.30 -11.76 -11.66
N LEU A 80 10.85 -10.57 -11.41
CA LEU A 80 12.28 -10.29 -11.59
C LEU A 80 13.16 -10.98 -10.56
#